data_AF-A0A5D0QZX7-F1
#
_entry.id   AF-A0A5D0QZX7-F1
#
_cell.length_a   1.000
_cell.length_b   1.000
_cell.length_c   1.000
_cell.angle_alpha   90.00
_cell.angle_beta   90.00
_cell.angle_gamma   90.00
#
_symmetry.space_group_name_H-M   'P 1'
#
loop_
_entity.id
_entity.type
_entity.pdbx_description
1 polymer ?
#
loop_
_entity_poly.entity_id
_entity_poly.type
_entity_poly.pdbx_seq_one_letter_code
_entity_poly.pdbx_strand_id
1 'polypeptide(L)'
;MERKKDSLQRDKTLIYLVVSDSISGIENYKIELNKLKSNNEKIRFKYRSEFPNGREFWITDYDYFIAGNIQFGGIIFDKTKNNGVLNGGYTMGVLNGSGSRIFIKKNKSGNWIIDKIEGT
;
A
#
# COMPACT_ATOMS: atom_id res chain seq x y z
N MET A 1 -19.40 -35.23 -0.62
CA MET A 1 -19.70 -33.82 -0.25
C MET A 1 -18.60 -33.29 0.68
N GLU A 2 -17.33 -33.47 0.29
CA GLU A 2 -16.17 -33.36 1.22
C GLU A 2 -15.09 -32.38 0.71
N ARG A 3 -15.08 -32.05 -0.59
CA ARG A 3 -14.06 -31.16 -1.21
C ARG A 3 -14.14 -29.69 -0.78
N LYS A 4 -15.31 -29.18 -0.37
CA LYS A 4 -15.51 -27.75 -0.04
C LYS A 4 -15.01 -27.36 1.37
N LYS A 5 -14.97 -28.30 2.32
CA LYS A 5 -14.44 -28.03 3.67
C LYS A 5 -12.91 -28.01 3.67
N ASP A 6 -12.29 -28.90 2.91
CA ASP A 6 -10.84 -28.99 2.74
C ASP A 6 -10.20 -27.78 2.04
N SER A 7 -10.90 -27.15 1.10
CA SER A 7 -10.42 -25.95 0.40
C SER A 7 -10.40 -24.70 1.29
N LEU A 8 -11.29 -24.60 2.29
CA LEU A 8 -11.34 -23.47 3.22
C LEU A 8 -10.27 -23.55 4.31
N GLN A 9 -9.80 -24.76 4.65
CA GLN A 9 -8.84 -24.99 5.73
C GLN A 9 -7.36 -24.88 5.28
N ARG A 10 -7.09 -24.69 3.98
CA ARG A 10 -5.74 -24.65 3.40
C ARG A 10 -5.45 -23.41 2.55
N ASP A 11 -6.15 -22.31 2.76
CA ASP A 11 -5.84 -21.08 2.03
C ASP A 11 -4.57 -20.42 2.59
N LYS A 12 -3.43 -20.95 2.15
CA LYS A 12 -2.06 -20.44 2.37
C LYS A 12 -1.71 -19.34 1.37
N THR A 13 -2.66 -18.87 0.57
CA THR A 13 -2.37 -17.90 -0.50
C THR A 13 -1.85 -16.62 0.11
N LEU A 14 -0.62 -16.27 -0.22
CA LEU A 14 -0.03 -14.98 0.14
C LEU A 14 -0.78 -13.89 -0.61
N ILE A 15 -1.07 -12.81 0.09
CA ILE A 15 -1.74 -11.63 -0.46
C ILE A 15 -0.66 -10.60 -0.76
N TYR A 16 -0.59 -10.14 -2.00
CA TYR A 16 0.38 -9.14 -2.42
C TYR A 16 -0.27 -7.77 -2.52
N LEU A 17 0.35 -6.79 -1.86
CA LEU A 17 0.14 -5.38 -2.12
C LEU A 17 1.32 -4.87 -2.96
N VAL A 18 1.01 -4.31 -4.12
CA VAL A 18 2.01 -3.80 -5.05
C VAL A 18 2.26 -2.33 -4.73
N VAL A 19 3.49 -1.95 -4.44
CA VAL A 19 3.85 -0.62 -3.94
C VAL A 19 4.61 0.14 -5.01
N SER A 20 4.29 1.41 -5.24
CA SER A 20 5.14 2.28 -6.06
C SER A 20 6.60 2.21 -5.62
N ASP A 21 7.52 2.16 -6.58
CA ASP A 21 8.95 2.07 -6.31
C ASP A 21 9.48 3.28 -5.53
N SER A 22 8.99 4.46 -5.87
CA SER A 22 9.35 5.72 -5.26
C SER A 22 8.13 6.50 -4.77
N ILE A 23 8.40 7.52 -3.98
CA ILE A 23 7.40 8.51 -3.60
C ILE A 23 6.99 9.31 -4.84
N SER A 24 5.68 9.52 -5.00
CA SER A 24 5.15 10.29 -6.13
C SER A 24 5.73 11.71 -6.13
N GLY A 25 6.32 12.10 -7.26
CA GLY A 25 7.00 13.39 -7.43
C GLY A 25 8.43 13.47 -6.85
N ILE A 26 8.96 12.39 -6.27
CA ILE A 26 10.34 12.34 -5.72
C ILE A 26 11.01 11.02 -6.15
N GLU A 27 11.47 10.96 -7.40
CA GLU A 27 12.00 9.73 -8.02
C GLU A 27 13.29 9.22 -7.34
N ASN A 28 14.08 10.10 -6.74
CA ASN A 28 15.32 9.73 -6.05
C ASN A 28 15.10 9.06 -4.69
N TYR A 29 13.86 8.98 -4.20
CA TYR A 29 13.53 8.36 -2.91
C TYR A 29 12.76 7.05 -3.11
N LYS A 30 13.51 5.94 -3.08
CA LYS A 30 12.97 4.58 -3.19
C LYS A 30 12.32 4.13 -1.88
N ILE A 31 11.14 3.52 -1.96
CA ILE A 31 10.45 2.92 -0.82
C ILE A 31 11.12 1.60 -0.47
N GLU A 32 11.58 1.46 0.77
CA GLU A 32 12.17 0.22 1.27
C GLU A 32 11.07 -0.76 1.74
N LEU A 33 10.70 -1.73 0.89
CA LEU A 33 9.59 -2.67 1.20
C LEU A 33 9.78 -3.48 2.49
N ASN A 34 11.02 -3.78 2.86
CA ASN A 34 11.35 -4.51 4.09
C ASN A 34 11.05 -3.71 5.38
N LYS A 35 10.92 -2.39 5.29
CA LYS A 35 10.51 -1.52 6.41
C LYS A 35 8.99 -1.42 6.54
N LEU A 36 8.23 -1.81 5.50
CA LEU A 36 6.78 -1.85 5.56
C LEU A 36 6.32 -3.00 6.47
N LYS A 37 5.35 -2.69 7.32
CA LYS A 37 4.76 -3.64 8.26
C LYS A 37 3.28 -3.78 7.94
N SER A 38 2.79 -5.01 8.05
CA SER A 38 1.37 -5.31 8.03
C SER A 38 0.99 -5.95 9.35
N ASN A 39 -0.24 -5.71 9.80
CA ASN A 39 -0.85 -6.42 10.92
C ASN A 39 -1.35 -7.82 10.52
N ASN A 40 -1.28 -8.17 9.23
CA ASN A 40 -1.66 -9.48 8.70
C ASN A 40 -0.41 -10.20 8.15
N GLU A 41 -0.11 -11.37 8.73
CA GLU A 41 1.04 -12.20 8.39
C GLU A 41 1.02 -12.78 6.97
N LYS A 42 -0.13 -12.76 6.27
CA LYS A 42 -0.27 -13.21 4.88
C LYS A 42 0.07 -12.12 3.87
N ILE A 43 0.15 -10.85 4.30
CA ILE A 43 0.44 -9.73 3.40
C ILE A 43 1.93 -9.65 3.11
N ARG A 44 2.27 -9.59 1.83
CA ARG A 44 3.61 -9.36 1.31
C ARG A 44 3.58 -8.16 0.37
N PHE A 45 4.73 -7.52 0.19
CA PHE A 45 4.87 -6.34 -0.65
C PHE A 45 5.77 -6.66 -1.85
N LYS A 46 5.41 -6.12 -3.01
CA LYS A 46 6.22 -6.16 -4.24
C LYS A 46 6.30 -4.78 -4.86
N TYR A 47 7.35 -4.51 -5.63
CA TYR A 47 7.48 -3.24 -6.32
C TYR A 47 6.55 -3.18 -7.53
N ARG A 48 6.08 -1.99 -7.87
CA ARG A 48 5.25 -1.76 -9.06
C ARG A 48 6.03 -2.01 -10.35
N SER A 49 7.33 -1.75 -10.38
CA SER A 49 8.21 -2.01 -11.52
C SER A 49 8.40 -3.50 -11.87
N GLU A 50 8.04 -4.43 -10.97
CA GLU A 50 8.07 -5.87 -11.25
C GLU A 50 6.94 -6.31 -12.21
N PHE A 51 6.03 -5.40 -12.57
CA PHE A 51 4.79 -5.73 -13.28
C PHE A 51 4.58 -4.91 -14.56
N PRO A 52 3.79 -5.42 -15.54
CA PRO A 52 3.42 -4.67 -16.74
C PRO A 52 2.79 -3.31 -16.42
N ASN A 53 2.89 -2.35 -17.34
CA ASN A 53 2.34 -1.01 -17.14
C ASN A 53 0.85 -0.92 -17.49
N GLY A 54 0.16 0.07 -16.92
CA GLY A 54 -1.22 0.40 -17.27
C GLY A 54 -2.22 -0.74 -17.02
N ARG A 55 -3.12 -0.96 -17.98
CA ARG A 55 -4.21 -1.94 -17.88
C ARG A 55 -3.72 -3.38 -17.82
N GLU A 56 -2.59 -3.67 -18.45
CA GLU A 56 -2.01 -5.03 -18.52
C GLU A 56 -1.79 -5.59 -17.11
N PHE A 57 -1.29 -4.76 -16.19
CA PHE A 57 -1.14 -5.08 -14.77
C PHE A 57 -2.37 -5.79 -14.16
N TRP A 58 -3.57 -5.34 -14.51
CA TRP A 58 -4.82 -5.83 -13.91
C TRP A 58 -5.43 -7.05 -14.61
N ILE A 59 -5.04 -7.30 -15.87
CA ILE A 59 -5.62 -8.38 -16.67
C ILE A 59 -4.68 -9.56 -16.85
N THR A 60 -3.40 -9.41 -16.51
CA THR A 60 -2.44 -10.50 -16.45
C THR A 60 -2.84 -11.49 -15.35
N ASP A 61 -2.77 -12.78 -15.69
CA ASP A 61 -2.93 -13.87 -14.73
C ASP A 61 -1.61 -14.12 -14.02
N TYR A 62 -1.61 -14.10 -12.68
CA TYR A 62 -0.42 -14.27 -11.86
C TYR A 62 -0.58 -15.48 -10.96
N ASP A 63 0.53 -16.15 -10.65
CA ASP A 63 0.57 -17.27 -9.69
C ASP A 63 0.29 -16.86 -8.23
N TYR A 64 -0.08 -15.60 -7.98
CA TYR A 64 -0.34 -15.05 -6.66
C TYR A 64 -1.44 -13.99 -6.68
N PHE A 65 -2.12 -13.84 -5.54
CA PHE A 65 -3.24 -12.92 -5.40
C PHE A 65 -2.76 -11.49 -5.15
N ILE A 66 -2.98 -10.60 -6.11
CA ILE A 66 -2.73 -9.16 -5.98
C ILE A 66 -4.00 -8.50 -5.43
N ALA A 67 -3.94 -8.03 -4.18
CA ALA A 67 -5.05 -7.33 -3.54
C ALA A 67 -5.21 -5.89 -4.01
N GLY A 68 -4.12 -5.27 -4.45
CA GLY A 68 -4.16 -3.90 -4.94
C GLY A 68 -2.78 -3.30 -5.16
N ASN A 69 -2.78 -2.12 -5.78
CA ASN A 69 -1.61 -1.28 -5.89
C ASN A 69 -1.75 -0.07 -4.96
N ILE A 70 -0.70 0.27 -4.21
CA ILE A 70 -0.65 1.39 -3.28
C ILE A 70 0.45 2.38 -3.67
N GLN A 71 0.17 3.66 -3.46
CA GLN A 71 1.10 4.76 -3.73
C GLN A 71 1.02 5.80 -2.61
N PHE A 72 2.15 6.46 -2.36
CA PHE A 72 2.26 7.58 -1.43
C PHE A 72 2.89 8.80 -2.11
N GLY A 73 2.38 9.97 -1.78
CA GLY A 73 3.03 11.25 -2.06
C GLY A 73 4.02 11.64 -0.96
N GLY A 74 4.81 12.67 -1.23
CA GLY A 74 5.72 13.24 -0.24
C GLY A 74 4.99 13.83 0.97
N ILE A 75 5.67 13.85 2.11
CA ILE A 75 5.14 14.48 3.32
C ILE A 75 5.45 15.98 3.28
N ILE A 76 4.42 16.80 3.44
CA ILE A 76 4.55 18.24 3.66
C ILE A 76 4.46 18.47 5.16
N PHE A 77 5.54 19.00 5.75
CA PHE A 77 5.61 19.28 7.19
C PHE A 77 5.21 20.72 7.50
N ASP A 78 4.68 20.93 8.71
CA ASP A 78 4.59 22.26 9.30
C ASP A 78 5.99 22.81 9.64
N LYS A 79 6.07 24.11 9.95
CA LYS A 79 7.36 24.77 10.27
C LYS A 79 8.09 24.10 11.43
N THR A 80 7.35 23.54 12.39
CA THR A 80 7.90 22.90 13.59
C THR A 80 8.32 21.44 13.37
N LYS A 81 7.96 20.85 12.21
CA LYS A 81 8.12 19.42 11.90
C LYS A 81 7.53 18.51 13.00
N ASN A 82 6.41 18.94 13.56
CA ASN A 82 5.62 18.17 14.52
C ASN A 82 4.33 17.64 13.89
N ASN A 83 3.88 18.26 12.80
CA ASN A 83 2.73 17.83 12.03
C ASN A 83 3.13 17.69 10.57
N GLY A 84 2.48 16.76 9.87
CA GLY A 84 2.68 16.58 8.44
C GLY A 84 1.40 16.10 7.77
N VAL A 85 1.34 16.31 6.47
CA VAL A 85 0.29 15.77 5.61
C VAL A 85 0.91 15.09 4.40
N LEU A 86 0.36 13.95 4.02
CA LEU A 86 0.70 13.26 2.79
C LEU A 86 -0.58 12.75 2.12
N ASN A 87 -0.54 12.61 0.80
CA ASN A 87 -1.58 11.88 0.08
C ASN A 87 -1.17 10.42 -0.03
N GLY A 88 -2.10 9.52 0.21
CA GLY A 88 -1.98 8.09 -0.10
C GLY A 88 -3.07 7.72 -1.09
N GLY A 89 -2.81 6.70 -1.90
CA GLY A 89 -3.80 6.18 -2.83
C GLY A 89 -3.67 4.68 -2.95
N TYR A 90 -4.78 4.03 -3.23
CA TYR A 90 -4.77 2.63 -3.62
C TYR A 90 -5.73 2.37 -4.78
N THR A 91 -5.45 1.33 -5.53
CA THR A 91 -6.27 0.81 -6.63
C THR A 91 -6.45 -0.69 -6.47
N MET A 92 -7.60 -1.21 -6.86
CA MET A 92 -8.03 -2.62 -6.78
C MET A 92 -8.71 -3.04 -8.10
N GLY A 93 -8.09 -2.71 -9.23
CA GLY A 93 -8.64 -2.91 -10.57
C GLY A 93 -8.53 -1.66 -11.46
N VAL A 94 -8.90 -1.81 -12.74
CA VAL A 94 -8.70 -0.78 -13.78
C VAL A 94 -9.38 0.56 -13.45
N LEU A 95 -10.55 0.54 -12.80
CA LEU A 95 -11.35 1.73 -12.47
C LEU A 95 -11.82 1.73 -11.02
N ASN A 96 -11.12 1.02 -10.15
CA ASN A 96 -11.46 0.93 -8.73
C ASN A 96 -10.26 1.40 -7.92
N GLY A 97 -10.39 2.54 -7.26
CA GLY A 97 -9.37 3.10 -6.42
C GLY A 97 -9.90 4.27 -5.62
N SER A 98 -9.15 4.63 -4.58
CA SER A 98 -9.46 5.77 -3.74
C SER A 98 -8.18 6.46 -3.32
N GLY A 99 -8.25 7.79 -3.27
CA GLY A 99 -7.24 8.64 -2.68
C GLY A 99 -7.63 9.00 -1.25
N SER A 100 -6.64 9.28 -0.43
CA SER A 100 -6.85 9.79 0.91
C SER A 100 -5.77 10.79 1.28
N ARG A 101 -6.16 11.81 2.03
CA ARG A 101 -5.26 12.72 2.72
C ARG A 101 -5.02 12.18 4.12
N ILE A 102 -3.75 11.91 4.43
CA ILE A 102 -3.30 11.33 5.69
C ILE A 102 -2.59 12.44 6.46
N PHE A 103 -3.11 12.74 7.64
CA PHE A 103 -2.51 13.68 8.59
C PHE A 103 -1.72 12.88 9.61
N ILE A 104 -0.47 13.27 9.84
CA ILE A 104 0.42 12.68 10.83
C ILE A 104 0.88 13.72 11.84
N LYS A 105 1.10 13.30 13.08
CA LYS A 105 1.68 14.14 14.12
C LYS A 105 2.63 13.36 15.01
N LYS A 106 3.57 14.04 15.65
CA LYS A 106 4.34 13.44 16.74
C LYS A 106 3.49 13.36 18.00
N ASN A 107 3.49 12.20 18.64
CA ASN A 107 2.93 12.05 19.99
C ASN A 107 3.88 12.66 21.05
N LYS A 108 3.48 12.63 22.32
CA LYS A 108 4.30 13.16 23.44
C LYS A 108 5.69 12.51 23.56
N SER A 109 5.85 11.27 23.08
CA SER A 109 7.12 10.54 23.06
C SER A 109 7.95 10.80 21.81
N GLY A 110 7.50 11.67 20.90
CA GLY A 110 8.19 11.99 19.65
C GLY A 110 7.93 11.01 18.50
N ASN A 111 7.10 9.98 18.70
CA ASN A 111 6.77 8.99 17.66
C ASN A 111 5.70 9.54 16.71
N TRP A 112 5.87 9.31 15.41
CA TRP A 112 4.86 9.64 14.42
C TRP A 112 3.65 8.72 14.55
N ILE A 113 2.46 9.32 14.59
CA ILE A 113 1.17 8.62 14.58
C ILE A 113 0.27 9.21 13.50
N ILE A 114 -0.67 8.41 13.01
CA ILE A 114 -1.76 8.91 12.17
C ILE A 114 -2.71 9.68 13.08
N ASP A 115 -2.96 10.94 12.74
CA ASP A 115 -3.91 11.80 13.43
C ASP A 115 -5.31 11.68 12.82
N LYS A 116 -5.37 11.75 11.48
CA LYS A 116 -6.62 11.71 10.72
C LYS A 116 -6.38 11.17 9.32
N ILE A 117 -7.39 10.50 8.75
CA ILE A 117 -7.45 10.14 7.33
C ILE A 117 -8.76 10.70 6.76
N GLU A 118 -8.69 11.37 5.62
CA GLU A 118 -9.84 11.89 4.88
C GLU A 118 -9.81 11.37 3.45
N GLY A 119 -10.94 10.86 2.94
CA GLY A 119 -11.06 10.53 1.52
C GLY A 119 -10.97 11.80 0.64
N THR A 120 -10.40 11.67 -0.55
CA THR A 120 -10.27 12.76 -1.54
C THR A 120 -11.11 12.51 -2.77
#